data_AF-A0A348DDP0-F1
#
_entry.id   AF-A0A348DDP0-F1
#
_cell.length_a   1.000
_cell.length_b   1.000
_cell.length_c   1.000
_cell.angle_alpha   90.00
_cell.angle_beta   90.00
_cell.angle_gamma   90.00
#
_symmetry.space_group_name_H-M   'P 1'
#
loop_
_entity.id
_entity.type
_entity.pdbx_description
1 polymer ?
#
loop_
_entity_poly.entity_id
_entity_poly.type
_entity_poly.pdbx_seq_one_letter_code
_entity_poly.pdbx_strand_id
1 'polypeptide(L)' 'MCGRFAQAQTREEYLVYLAKEAERNIAYDPAPIGRYNVAPGTKVLLLNQGDEQLHLDPVIWGYAPVWWDK' A
#
# COMPACT_ATOMS: atom_id res chain seq x y z
N MET A 1 -14.18 13.48 -3.83
CA MET A 1 -14.04 12.02 -4.04
C MET A 1 -12.74 11.74 -4.77
N CYS A 2 -11.78 11.10 -4.12
CA CYS A 2 -10.51 10.69 -4.73
C CYS A 2 -10.65 9.26 -5.27
N GLY A 3 -11.13 9.14 -6.52
CA GLY A 3 -11.35 7.85 -7.18
C GLY A 3 -10.14 7.29 -7.92
N ARG A 4 -9.02 8.02 -7.99
CA ARG A 4 -7.74 7.62 -8.59
C ARG A 4 -6.58 8.31 -7.88
N PHE A 5 -5.39 7.70 -7.90
CA PHE A 5 -4.15 8.28 -7.39
C PHE A 5 -2.92 7.66 -8.07
N ALA A 6 -1.73 8.16 -7.76
CA ALA A 6 -0.46 7.62 -8.23
C ALA A 6 0.35 7.02 -7.06
N GLN A 7 0.90 5.83 -7.28
CA GLN A 7 1.91 5.17 -6.46
C GLN A 7 3.02 4.71 -7.41
N ALA A 8 3.93 5.63 -7.73
CA ALA A 8 4.86 5.47 -8.85
C ALA A 8 6.32 5.23 -8.42
N GLN A 9 6.72 5.73 -7.25
CA GLN A 9 8.11 5.67 -6.79
C GLN A 9 8.48 4.30 -6.20
N THR A 10 9.74 4.16 -5.80
CA THR A 10 10.25 2.98 -5.08
C THR A 10 9.64 2.88 -3.68
N ARG A 11 9.69 1.70 -3.06
CA ARG A 11 9.21 1.51 -1.67
C ARG A 11 9.96 2.40 -0.69
N GLU A 12 11.27 2.50 -0.82
CA GLU A 12 12.11 3.26 0.10
C GLU A 12 11.85 4.78 0.05
N GLU A 13 11.51 5.33 -1.10
CA GLU A 13 11.13 6.74 -1.22
C GLU A 13 9.90 7.10 -0.37
N TYR A 14 8.98 6.16 -0.16
CA TYR A 14 7.86 6.36 0.76
C TYR A 14 8.27 6.07 2.21
N LEU A 15 8.99 4.97 2.44
CA LEU A 15 9.32 4.49 3.79
C LEU A 15 10.31 5.41 4.53
N VAL A 16 11.18 6.14 3.82
CA VAL A 16 12.12 7.08 4.45
C VAL A 16 11.42 8.20 5.23
N TYR A 17 10.18 8.54 4.87
CA TYR A 17 9.38 9.56 5.56
C TYR A 17 8.48 8.98 6.65
N LEU A 18 8.10 7.71 6.55
CA LEU A 18 7.05 7.12 7.39
C LEU A 18 7.58 6.15 8.45
N ALA A 19 8.74 5.55 8.25
CA ALA A 19 9.11 4.32 8.94
C ALA A 19 10.54 4.31 9.46
N LYS A 20 11.22 5.46 9.56
CA LYS A 20 12.67 5.56 9.80
C LYS A 20 13.18 4.77 11.02
N GLU A 21 12.41 4.75 12.10
CA GLU A 21 12.78 4.11 13.38
C GLU A 21 11.96 2.84 13.68
N ALA A 22 11.00 2.49 12.83
CA ALA A 22 10.14 1.33 13.04
C ALA A 22 10.83 0.06 12.53
N GLU A 23 10.66 -1.05 13.24
CA GLU A 23 11.01 -2.37 12.74
C GLU A 23 10.09 -2.73 11.56
N ARG A 24 10.67 -3.30 10.49
CA ARG A 24 9.94 -3.55 9.24
C ARG A 24 10.17 -4.97 8.76
N ASN A 25 9.08 -5.67 8.46
CA ASN A 25 9.09 -6.90 7.70
C ASN A 25 8.75 -6.61 6.23
N ILE A 26 9.60 -5.80 5.58
CA ILE A 26 9.42 -5.39 4.19
C ILE A 26 10.74 -5.64 3.46
N ALA A 27 10.72 -6.51 2.45
CA ALA A 27 11.90 -6.78 1.65
C ALA A 27 12.32 -5.54 0.84
N TYR A 28 13.62 -5.27 0.83
CA TYR A 28 14.20 -4.24 -0.01
C TYR A 28 13.94 -4.55 -1.50
N ASP A 29 13.44 -3.54 -2.21
CA ASP A 29 13.19 -3.63 -3.65
C ASP A 29 13.43 -2.24 -4.27
N PRO A 30 14.46 -2.12 -5.12
CA PRO A 30 14.80 -0.86 -5.76
C PRO A 30 13.87 -0.51 -6.93
N ALA A 31 13.00 -1.43 -7.36
CA ALA A 31 12.12 -1.18 -8.49
C ALA A 31 11.05 -0.12 -8.13
N PRO A 32 10.76 0.82 -9.03
CA PRO A 32 9.61 1.71 -8.88
C PRO A 32 8.31 0.91 -8.90
N ILE A 33 7.32 1.30 -8.10
CA ILE A 33 5.97 0.71 -8.15
C ILE A 33 5.31 1.02 -9.51
N GLY A 34 5.62 2.17 -10.10
CA GLY A 34 5.29 2.48 -11.50
C GLY A 34 3.81 2.66 -11.82
N ARG A 35 2.92 2.81 -10.82
CA ARG A 35 1.48 2.93 -11.02
C ARG A 35 1.02 4.39 -10.98
N TYR A 36 0.94 5.03 -12.14
CA TYR A 36 0.54 6.45 -12.27
C TYR A 36 -0.98 6.70 -12.21
N ASN A 37 -1.79 5.64 -12.29
CA ASN A 37 -3.24 5.74 -12.30
C ASN A 37 -3.90 4.53 -11.62
N VAL A 38 -3.71 4.42 -10.31
CA VAL A 38 -4.32 3.37 -9.47
C VAL A 38 -5.84 3.57 -9.45
N ALA A 39 -6.56 2.48 -9.72
CA ALA A 39 -8.02 2.47 -9.81
C ALA A 39 -8.66 1.65 -8.67
N PRO A 40 -9.93 1.92 -8.30
CA PRO A 40 -10.68 1.13 -7.34
C PRO A 40 -10.81 -0.33 -7.77
N GLY A 41 -10.96 -1.25 -6.82
CA GLY A 41 -11.05 -2.69 -7.06
C GLY A 41 -9.72 -3.39 -7.39
N THR A 42 -8.64 -2.64 -7.59
CA THR A 42 -7.30 -3.23 -7.78
C THR A 42 -6.63 -3.50 -6.44
N LYS A 43 -5.69 -4.47 -6.39
CA LYS A 43 -4.80 -4.61 -5.23
C LYS A 43 -3.78 -3.46 -5.23
N VAL A 44 -3.55 -2.86 -4.07
CA VAL A 44 -2.63 -1.74 -3.86
C VAL A 44 -1.73 -2.08 -2.69
N LEU A 45 -0.44 -1.71 -2.78
CA LEU A 45 0.48 -1.84 -1.65
C LEU A 45 0.03 -0.89 -0.53
N LEU A 46 -0.38 -1.47 0.59
CA LEU A 46 -0.90 -0.79 1.76
C LEU A 46 0.07 -1.01 2.93
N LEU A 47 0.59 0.09 3.49
CA LEU A 47 1.40 0.04 4.70
C LEU A 47 0.49 -0.21 5.90
N ASN A 48 0.83 -1.20 6.72
CA ASN A 48 0.12 -1.50 7.96
C ASN A 48 1.11 -1.94 9.06
N GLN A 49 0.64 -2.04 10.30
CA GLN A 49 1.44 -2.52 11.44
C GLN A 49 0.74 -3.73 12.08
N GLY A 50 1.51 -4.78 12.31
CA GLY A 50 1.07 -6.01 12.96
C GLY A 50 2.27 -6.71 13.60
N ASP A 51 2.08 -7.32 14.76
CA ASP A 51 3.16 -7.92 15.56
C ASP A 51 4.33 -6.94 15.79
N GLU A 52 4.00 -5.68 16.10
CA GLU A 52 4.91 -4.54 16.32
C GLU A 52 5.77 -4.13 15.09
N GLN A 53 5.71 -4.88 14.00
CA GLN A 53 6.45 -4.61 12.76
C GLN A 53 5.58 -3.96 11.70
N LEU A 54 6.20 -3.14 10.84
CA LEU A 54 5.55 -2.63 9.63
C LEU A 54 5.56 -3.68 8.51
N HIS A 55 4.43 -3.82 7.84
CA HIS A 55 4.21 -4.70 6.69
C HIS A 55 3.72 -3.88 5.48
N LEU A 56 3.96 -4.40 4.28
CA LEU A 56 3.53 -3.77 3.04
C LEU A 56 2.84 -4.81 2.14
N ASP A 57 1.51 -4.85 2.22
CA ASP A 57 0.71 -5.92 1.63
C ASP A 57 -0.13 -5.43 0.44
N PRO A 58 -0.31 -6.25 -0.60
CA PRO A 58 -1.24 -5.94 -1.70
C PRO A 58 -2.69 -6.21 -1.29
N VAL A 59 -3.43 -5.15 -0.92
CA VAL A 59 -4.82 -5.21 -0.45
C VAL A 59 -5.78 -4.65 -1.49
N ILE A 60 -6.97 -5.25 -1.65
CA ILE A 60 -8.01 -4.72 -2.55
C ILE A 60 -8.44 -3.33 -2.07
N TRP A 61 -8.38 -2.34 -2.97
CA TRP A 61 -8.97 -1.03 -2.71
C TRP A 61 -10.49 -1.09 -2.95
N GLY A 62 -11.20 -1.54 -1.94
CA GLY A 62 -12.65 -1.68 -1.94
C GLY A 62 -13.10 -2.47 -0.72
N TYR A 63 -14.34 -2.25 -0.30
CA TYR A 63 -14.93 -2.95 0.84
C TYR A 63 -16.39 -3.27 0.52
N ALA A 64 -16.68 -4.56 0.40
CA ALA A 64 -18.02 -5.08 0.16
C ALA A 64 -18.19 -6.37 1.00
N PRO A 65 -18.64 -6.24 2.26
CA PRO A 65 -18.95 -7.39 3.11
C PRO A 65 -20.05 -8.27 2.52
N VAL A 66 -20.16 -9.51 2.99
CA VAL A 66 -21.17 -10.47 2.52
C VAL A 66 -22.61 -10.00 2.69
N TRP A 67 -22.87 -9.08 3.64
CA TRP A 67 -24.18 -8.49 3.88
C TRP A 67 -24.46 -7.25 3.03
N TRP A 68 -23.50 -6.81 2.22
CA TRP A 68 -23.66 -5.69 1.31
C TRP A 68 -24.16 -6.18 -0.05
N ASP A 69 -25.38 -5.79 -0.42
CA ASP A 69 -26.13 -6.28 -1.58
C ASP A 69 -26.37 -5.20 -2.66
N LYS A 70 -25.66 -4.08 -2.57
CA LYS A 70 -25.71 -3.02 -3.60
C LYS A 70 -24.74 -3.26 -4.76
#